data_AF-F0W110-F1
#
_entry.id   AF-F0W110-F1
#
_cell.length_a   1.000
_cell.length_b   1.000
_cell.length_c   1.000
_cell.angle_alpha   90.00
_cell.angle_beta   90.00
_cell.angle_gamma   90.00
#
_symmetry.space_group_name_H-M   'P 1'
#
loop_
_entity.id
_entity.type
_entity.pdbx_description
1 polymer ?
#
loop_
_entity_poly.entity_id
_entity_poly.type
_entity_poly.pdbx_seq_one_letter_code
_entity_poly.pdbx_strand_id
1 'polypeptide(L)'
;MRNQVYQTIAHALKQHLSGSLDGGKLQHLIEYTYLPILHWTNTLFAQKQSKGDHHCVVIGLSCVQGGGKTTACRILKTALNAIGRKCAVISLDDVYLTFIDQLHVAKENSANPLLQVYIRLSGLI
;
A
#
# COMPACT_ATOMS: atom_id res chain seq x y z
N MET A 1 -24.64 -4.83 -2.33
CA MET A 1 -23.30 -4.51 -1.78
C MET A 1 -22.16 -5.25 -2.51
N ARG A 2 -22.14 -6.60 -2.56
CA ARG A 2 -21.06 -7.38 -3.22
C ARG A 2 -20.81 -7.01 -4.69
N ASN A 3 -21.87 -6.84 -5.48
CA ASN A 3 -21.76 -6.48 -6.90
C ASN A 3 -21.17 -5.06 -7.09
N GLN A 4 -21.58 -4.09 -6.27
CA GLN A 4 -21.05 -2.72 -6.32
C GLN A 4 -19.54 -2.69 -6.01
N VAL A 5 -19.12 -3.38 -4.94
CA VAL A 5 -17.69 -3.50 -4.58
C VAL A 5 -16.89 -4.14 -5.71
N TYR A 6 -17.42 -5.20 -6.32
CA TYR A 6 -16.79 -5.84 -7.46
C TYR A 6 -16.58 -4.85 -8.62
N GLN A 7 -17.62 -4.12 -9.01
CA GLN A 7 -17.51 -3.13 -10.10
C GLN A 7 -16.51 -2.01 -9.77
N THR A 8 -16.47 -1.57 -8.51
CA THR A 8 -15.50 -0.56 -8.06
C THR A 8 -14.06 -1.07 -8.15
N ILE A 9 -13.80 -2.29 -7.70
CA ILE A 9 -12.46 -2.91 -7.81
C ILE A 9 -12.10 -3.12 -9.29
N ALA A 10 -13.03 -3.64 -10.09
CA ALA A 10 -12.82 -3.87 -11.52
C ALA A 10 -12.49 -2.57 -12.27
N HIS A 11 -13.19 -1.47 -11.95
CA HIS A 11 -12.93 -0.16 -12.53
C HIS A 11 -11.55 0.36 -12.13
N ALA A 12 -11.19 0.30 -10.84
CA ALA A 12 -9.89 0.73 -10.36
C ALA A 12 -8.73 -0.09 -10.98
N LEU A 13 -8.92 -1.40 -11.13
CA LEU A 13 -7.96 -2.28 -11.80
C LEU A 13 -7.75 -1.88 -13.26
N LYS A 14 -8.82 -1.64 -14.01
CA LYS A 14 -8.73 -1.20 -15.41
C LYS A 14 -8.06 0.16 -15.58
N GLN A 15 -8.19 1.06 -14.60
CA GLN A 15 -7.53 2.37 -14.62
C GLN A 15 -6.02 2.29 -14.32
N HIS A 16 -5.60 1.38 -13.45
CA HIS A 16 -4.23 1.33 -12.93
C HIS A 16 -3.35 0.27 -13.58
N LEU A 17 -3.93 -0.73 -14.26
CA LEU A 17 -3.19 -1.67 -15.07
C LEU A 17 -3.21 -1.20 -16.53
N SER A 18 -2.04 -0.85 -17.05
CA SER A 18 -1.81 -0.37 -18.41
C SER A 18 -1.95 -1.45 -19.50
N GLY A 19 -2.40 -2.65 -19.15
CA GLY A 19 -2.58 -3.78 -20.06
C GLY A 19 -4.03 -4.25 -20.12
N SER A 20 -4.44 -4.76 -21.29
CA SER A 20 -5.74 -5.43 -21.44
C SER A 20 -5.75 -6.72 -20.62
N LEU A 21 -6.17 -6.63 -19.37
CA LEU A 21 -6.56 -7.80 -18.60
C LEU A 21 -7.78 -8.39 -19.29
N ASP A 22 -7.65 -9.60 -19.82
CA ASP A 22 -8.80 -10.37 -20.26
C ASP A 22 -9.80 -10.53 -19.08
N GLY A 23 -11.08 -10.68 -19.41
CA GLY A 23 -12.14 -10.70 -18.40
C GLY A 23 -11.94 -11.78 -17.33
N GLY A 24 -11.35 -12.93 -17.71
CA GLY A 24 -11.08 -14.04 -16.80
C GLY A 24 -9.99 -13.73 -15.78
N LYS A 25 -8.86 -13.16 -16.20
CA LYS A 25 -7.78 -12.74 -15.27
C LYS A 25 -8.23 -11.64 -14.33
N LEU A 26 -9.01 -10.69 -14.84
CA LEU A 26 -9.57 -9.62 -14.01
C LEU A 26 -10.48 -10.20 -12.92
N GLN A 27 -11.41 -11.08 -13.30
CA GLN A 27 -12.30 -11.74 -12.35
C GLN A 27 -11.52 -12.55 -11.32
N HIS A 28 -10.56 -13.36 -11.76
CA HIS A 28 -9.73 -14.17 -10.87
C HIS A 28 -8.99 -13.30 -9.84
N LEU A 29 -8.40 -12.19 -10.26
CA LEU A 29 -7.68 -11.29 -9.36
C LEU A 29 -8.63 -10.64 -8.33
N ILE A 30 -9.85 -10.29 -8.73
CA ILE A 30 -10.85 -9.75 -7.81
C ILE A 30 -11.28 -10.80 -6.80
N GLU A 31 -11.63 -12.00 -7.27
CA GLU A 31 -12.21 -13.07 -6.45
C GLU A 31 -11.20 -13.71 -5.49
N TYR A 32 -9.96 -13.91 -5.95
CA TYR A 32 -8.95 -14.65 -5.18
C TYR A 32 -7.89 -13.76 -4.53
N THR A 33 -7.88 -12.45 -4.81
CA THR A 33 -6.92 -11.52 -4.19
C THR A 33 -7.62 -10.39 -3.46
N TYR A 34 -8.38 -9.53 -4.15
CA TYR A 34 -8.89 -8.31 -3.51
C TYR A 34 -10.10 -8.53 -2.59
N LEU A 35 -11.06 -9.37 -2.97
CA LEU A 35 -12.23 -9.66 -2.12
C LEU A 35 -11.85 -10.36 -0.81
N PRO A 36 -10.97 -11.38 -0.79
CA PRO A 36 -10.52 -12.00 0.46
C PRO A 36 -9.82 -11.01 1.39
N ILE A 37 -8.94 -10.15 0.87
CA ILE A 37 -8.25 -9.13 1.67
C ILE A 37 -9.26 -8.13 2.25
N LEU A 38 -10.23 -7.67 1.44
CA LEU A 38 -11.28 -6.76 1.90
C LEU A 38 -12.14 -7.40 2.98
N HIS A 39 -12.52 -8.66 2.81
CA HIS A 39 -13.29 -9.40 3.79
C HIS A 39 -12.53 -9.53 5.11
N TRP A 40 -11.28 -10.00 5.06
CA TRP A 40 -10.40 -10.09 6.22
C TRP A 40 -10.20 -8.74 6.92
N THR A 41 -9.99 -7.66 6.15
CA THR A 41 -9.86 -6.31 6.72
C THR A 41 -11.12 -5.91 7.50
N ASN A 42 -12.31 -6.22 6.98
CA ASN A 42 -13.57 -5.96 7.68
C ASN A 42 -13.75 -6.79 8.94
N THR A 43 -13.25 -8.04 8.98
CA THR A 43 -13.32 -8.85 10.20
C THR A 43 -12.44 -8.28 11.30
N LEU A 44 -11.25 -7.74 10.96
CA LEU A 44 -10.39 -7.03 11.91
C LEU A 44 -11.09 -5.80 12.50
N PHE A 45 -11.77 -5.00 11.67
CA PHE A 45 -12.54 -3.85 12.14
C PHE A 45 -13.67 -4.27 13.08
N ALA A 46 -14.45 -5.30 12.72
CA ALA A 46 -15.54 -5.79 13.54
C ALA A 46 -15.06 -6.31 14.91
N GLN A 47 -13.92 -7.03 14.93
CA GLN A 47 -13.29 -7.54 16.15
C GLN A 47 -12.78 -6.42 17.07
N LYS A 48 -12.27 -5.32 16.53
CA LYS A 48 -11.88 -4.15 17.34
C LYS A 48 -13.11 -3.45 17.93
N GLN A 49 -14.11 -3.20 17.10
CA GLN A 49 -15.35 -2.54 17.54
C GLN A 49 -16.09 -3.33 18.63
N SER A 50 -16.13 -4.66 18.53
CA SER A 50 -16.77 -5.49 19.57
C SER A 50 -16.06 -5.45 20.91
N LYS A 51 -14.77 -5.08 20.93
CA LYS A 51 -13.96 -4.86 22.15
C LYS A 51 -14.01 -3.41 22.65
N GLY A 52 -14.79 -2.53 22.01
CA GLY A 52 -14.77 -1.09 22.28
C GLY A 52 -13.49 -0.38 21.85
N ASP A 53 -12.65 -1.02 21.04
CA ASP A 53 -11.44 -0.41 20.48
C ASP A 53 -11.80 0.41 19.23
N HIS A 54 -11.68 1.74 19.36
CA HIS A 54 -11.93 2.69 18.29
C HIS A 54 -10.65 3.11 17.53
N HIS A 55 -9.50 2.53 17.83
CA HIS A 55 -8.25 2.82 17.13
C HIS A 55 -8.27 2.29 15.69
N CYS A 56 -7.49 2.95 14.83
CA CYS A 56 -7.30 2.54 13.44
C CYS A 56 -6.80 1.08 13.35
N VAL A 57 -7.24 0.37 12.31
CA VAL A 57 -6.63 -0.91 11.89
C VAL A 57 -5.46 -0.57 10.96
N VAL A 58 -4.26 -1.00 11.35
CA VAL A 58 -3.04 -0.81 10.56
C VAL A 58 -2.70 -2.12 9.86
N ILE A 59 -2.55 -2.07 8.54
CA ILE A 59 -2.18 -3.22 7.71
C ILE A 59 -0.89 -2.88 6.98
N GLY A 60 0.17 -3.64 7.25
CA GLY A 60 1.43 -3.55 6.51
C GLY A 60 1.38 -4.37 5.23
N LEU A 61 1.82 -3.78 4.12
CA LEU A 61 1.99 -4.48 2.84
C LEU A 61 3.47 -4.50 2.45
N SER A 62 4.06 -5.69 2.39
CA SER A 62 5.44 -5.90 1.96
C SER A 62 5.48 -6.74 0.68
N CYS A 63 6.40 -6.40 -0.21
CA CYS A 63 6.65 -7.05 -1.50
C CYS A 63 7.98 -6.53 -2.06
N VAL A 64 8.51 -7.15 -3.10
CA VAL A 64 9.69 -6.65 -3.83
C VAL A 64 9.43 -5.32 -4.56
N GLN A 65 10.48 -4.56 -4.87
CA GLN A 65 10.35 -3.35 -5.71
C GLN A 65 9.75 -3.72 -7.07
N GLY A 66 8.82 -2.89 -7.57
CA GLY A 66 8.05 -3.22 -8.77
C GLY A 66 6.95 -4.27 -8.58
N GLY A 67 6.83 -4.91 -7.41
CA GLY A 67 5.82 -5.94 -7.13
C GLY A 67 4.39 -5.44 -6.90
N GLY A 68 4.06 -4.22 -7.36
CA GLY A 68 2.68 -3.72 -7.39
C GLY A 68 2.08 -3.23 -6.06
N LYS A 69 2.88 -3.00 -5.02
CA LYS A 69 2.41 -2.54 -3.69
C LYS A 69 1.52 -1.30 -3.77
N THR A 70 2.00 -0.27 -4.46
CA THR A 70 1.27 1.00 -4.62
C THR A 70 -0.06 0.78 -5.34
N THR A 71 -0.08 -0.08 -6.36
CA THR A 71 -1.30 -0.44 -7.10
C THR A 71 -2.29 -1.16 -6.18
N ALA A 72 -1.84 -2.18 -5.45
CA ALA A 72 -2.68 -2.91 -4.51
C ALA A 72 -3.26 -2.01 -3.42
N CYS A 73 -2.44 -1.14 -2.80
CA CYS A 73 -2.90 -0.18 -1.79
C CYS A 73 -3.97 0.78 -2.34
N ARG A 74 -3.80 1.29 -3.57
CA ARG A 74 -4.80 2.16 -4.22
C ARG A 74 -6.13 1.44 -4.44
N ILE A 75 -6.08 0.20 -4.94
CA ILE A 75 -7.28 -0.59 -5.20
C ILE A 75 -8.00 -0.93 -3.89
N LEU A 76 -7.28 -1.36 -2.86
CA LEU A 76 -7.84 -1.66 -1.54
C LEU A 76 -8.45 -0.42 -0.89
N LYS A 77 -7.78 0.75 -0.99
CA LYS A 77 -8.34 2.03 -0.52
C LYS A 77 -9.67 2.33 -1.21
N THR A 78 -9.72 2.18 -2.53
CA THR A 78 -10.95 2.39 -3.31
C THR A 78 -12.06 1.42 -2.90
N ALA A 79 -11.73 0.15 -2.67
CA ALA A 79 -12.68 -0.86 -2.20
C ALA A 79 -13.22 -0.58 -0.78
N LEU A 80 -12.34 -0.17 0.14
CA LEU A 80 -12.70 0.20 1.51
C LEU A 80 -13.59 1.46 1.54
N ASN A 81 -13.26 2.47 0.74
CA ASN A 81 -14.09 3.66 0.62
C ASN A 81 -15.49 3.32 0.07
N ALA A 82 -15.58 2.39 -0.89
CA ALA A 82 -16.85 1.95 -1.48
C ALA A 82 -17.80 1.27 -0.47
N ILE A 83 -17.27 0.72 0.62
CA ILE A 83 -18.06 0.15 1.72
C ILE A 83 -18.18 1.11 2.92
N GLY A 84 -17.86 2.39 2.74
CA GLY A 84 -18.00 3.43 3.77
C GLY A 84 -16.89 3.47 4.82
N ARG A 85 -15.75 2.81 4.59
CA ARG A 85 -14.59 2.87 5.50
C ARG A 85 -13.65 3.99 5.09
N LYS A 86 -13.19 4.79 6.05
CA LYS A 86 -12.10 5.75 5.84
C LYS A 86 -10.78 5.01 5.78
N CYS A 87 -10.01 5.21 4.71
CA CYS A 87 -8.72 4.56 4.51
C CYS A 87 -7.65 5.58 4.11
N ALA A 88 -6.54 5.57 4.85
CA ALA A 88 -5.31 6.28 4.51
C ALA A 88 -4.24 5.29 4.05
N VAL A 89 -3.38 5.73 3.14
CA VAL A 89 -2.23 4.95 2.65
C VAL A 89 -1.00 5.80 2.91
N ILE A 90 0.00 5.21 3.56
CA ILE A 90 1.31 5.79 3.80
C ILE A 90 2.36 4.85 3.21
N SER A 91 3.33 5.38 2.47
CA SER A 91 4.52 4.64 2.09
C SER A 91 5.59 4.83 3.17
N LEU A 92 6.42 3.81 3.39
CA LEU A 92 7.62 3.99 4.20
C LEU A 92 8.56 5.03 3.58
N ASP A 93 8.52 5.14 2.25
CA ASP A 93 9.33 6.13 1.52
C ASP A 93 8.89 7.58 1.77
N ASP A 94 7.67 7.80 2.29
CA ASP A 94 7.17 9.15 2.61
C ASP A 94 7.78 9.71 3.90
N VAL A 95 8.43 8.86 4.71
CA VAL A 95 8.97 9.20 6.04
C VAL A 95 10.47 8.99 6.13
N TYR A 96 11.19 9.07 5.01
CA TYR A 96 12.65 9.12 5.04
C TYR A 96 13.16 10.35 5.80
N LEU A 97 14.39 10.24 6.27
CA LEU A 97 15.14 11.35 6.83
C LEU A 97 15.17 12.52 5.85
N THR A 98 15.17 13.74 6.41
CA THR A 98 15.47 14.91 5.59
C THR A 98 16.88 14.79 5.02
N PHE A 99 17.18 15.54 3.96
CA PHE A 99 18.51 15.55 3.39
C PHE A 99 19.59 15.88 4.43
N ILE A 100 19.34 16.87 5.30
CA ILE A 100 20.30 17.29 6.34
C ILE A 100 20.51 16.19 7.37
N ASP A 101 19.44 15.53 7.82
CA ASP A 101 19.57 14.44 8.78
C ASP A 101 20.27 13.22 8.16
N GLN A 102 20.02 12.95 6.87
CA GLN A 102 20.73 11.90 6.13
C GLN A 102 22.23 12.20 6.02
N LEU A 103 22.63 13.48 5.85
CA LEU A 103 24.04 13.87 5.87
C LEU A 103 24.70 13.62 7.22
N HIS A 104 24.00 13.89 8.33
CA HIS A 104 24.52 13.60 9.67
C HIS A 104 24.73 12.10 9.87
N VAL A 105 23.72 11.28 9.53
CA VAL A 105 23.81 9.82 9.64
C VAL A 105 24.96 9.27 8.80
N ALA A 106 25.17 9.76 7.58
CA ALA A 106 26.26 9.26 6.75
C ALA A 106 27.64 9.68 7.28
N LYS A 107 27.79 10.90 7.82
CA LYS A 107 29.06 11.36 8.42
C LYS A 107 29.45 10.51 9.62
N GLU A 108 28.49 10.21 10.49
CA GLU A 108 28.71 9.36 11.68
C GLU A 108 29.03 7.90 11.31
N ASN A 109 28.61 7.46 10.11
CA ASN A 109 28.76 6.08 9.65
C ASN A 109 29.56 6.00 8.34
N SER A 110 30.68 6.71 8.26
CA SER A 110 31.51 6.85 7.05
C SER A 110 32.00 5.51 6.46
N ALA A 111 32.20 4.50 7.30
CA ALA A 111 32.62 3.16 6.87
C ALA A 111 31.48 2.30 6.28
N ASN A 112 30.21 2.70 6.46
CA ASN A 112 29.05 1.93 5.99
C ASN A 112 28.57 2.47 4.63
N PRO A 113 28.87 1.78 3.50
CA PRO A 113 28.50 2.27 2.17
C PRO A 113 26.98 2.35 1.94
N LEU A 114 26.16 1.59 2.67
CA LEU A 114 24.70 1.60 2.53
C LEU A 114 24.07 2.90 3.05
N LEU A 115 24.74 3.59 3.98
CA LEU A 115 24.25 4.85 4.54
C LEU A 115 24.73 6.08 3.74
N GLN A 116 25.60 5.89 2.74
CA GLN A 116 26.19 6.96 1.91
C GLN A 116 25.41 7.26 0.62
N VAL A 117 24.36 6.49 0.31
CA VAL A 117 23.73 6.45 -1.03
C VAL A 117 23.30 7.83 -1.55
N TYR A 118 22.71 8.68 -0.70
CA TYR A 118 22.30 10.03 -1.11
C TYR A 118 23.45 11.01 -1.29
N ILE A 119 24.56 10.84 -0.56
CA ILE A 119 25.74 11.72 -0.68
C ILE A 119 26.52 11.42 -1.95
N ARG A 120 26.67 10.14 -2.29
CA ARG A 120 27.35 9.73 -3.53
C ARG A 120 26.61 10.19 -4.79
N LEU A 121 25.28 10.16 -4.79
CA LEU A 121 24.48 10.60 -5.93
C LEU A 121 24.43 12.13 -6.10
N SER A 122 24.72 12.89 -5.05
CA SER A 122 24.74 14.37 -5.07
C SER A 122 26.13 14.95 -5.35
N GLY A 123 27.16 14.11 -5.57
CA GLY A 123 28.51 14.56 -5.89
C GLY A 123 29.24 15.27 -4.73
N LEU A 124 28.77 15.07 -3.50
CA LEU A 124 29.36 15.66 -2.28
C LEU A 124 30.53 14.84 -1.70
N ILE A 125 30.95 13.77 -2.41
CA ILE A 125 32.16 12.98 -2.20
C ILE A 125 32.67 12.44 -3.54
#